data_AF-A0A7C3HE05-F1
#
_entry.id   AF-A0A7C3HE05-F1
#
_cell.length_a   1.000
_cell.length_b   1.000
_cell.length_c   1.000
_cell.angle_alpha   90.00
_cell.angle_beta   90.00
_cell.angle_gamma   90.00
#
_symmetry.space_group_name_H-M   'P 1'
#
loop_
_entity.id
_entity.type
_entity.pdbx_description
1 polymer ?
#
loop_
_entity_poly.entity_id
_entity_poly.type
_entity_poly.pdbx_seq_one_letter_code
_entity_poly.pdbx_strand_id
1 'polypeptide(L)'
;IAESGAIDARGEVDPNAYFLNAWVLDRDGGRIARRNAQDIFVKLYDHQIPPGAASVVHYQVHVPEWVKGGISIEAAVHYRKFDSTYMRFVSGDDAHVNNLPVITLAHDEQRIPLAGAHGPPGEDIGAIETWQRWNDYGIGLLRTDKGDHKGALRQAEHAFQQVDRLGRADGLTNLARVYLRDGDVEKAAAALSTLSERHAGFRPWVRAWLSAQVERQRGNLDSAIQTMRQLLATRFNEARRRGFDFSRDYRAQAWFGRLLYERARRERGDKSARMDWYRKAEQAYQQALRWDPENLAAHYGLAQVYAALGDAEKAALHRRLHQRYRPDDNAVEQAVAAARRDNPVADHAAEANAVYRLRPASVGGGLLAETESTNAIEQQP
;
A
#
# COMPACT_ATOMS: atom_id res chain seq x y z
N ILE A 1 19.52 -2.27 24.68
CA ILE A 1 18.45 -2.10 25.69
C ILE A 1 17.18 -2.86 25.31
N ALA A 2 16.81 -2.90 24.04
CA ALA A 2 15.71 -3.70 23.54
C ALA A 2 15.98 -4.09 22.08
N GLU A 3 15.39 -5.17 21.59
CA GLU A 3 15.53 -5.69 20.24
C GLU A 3 14.21 -6.27 19.68
N SER A 4 14.18 -6.49 18.37
CA SER A 4 13.14 -7.22 17.65
C SER A 4 13.80 -7.98 16.48
N GLY A 5 13.23 -9.12 16.11
CA GLY A 5 13.78 -9.96 15.04
C GLY A 5 14.91 -10.90 15.48
N ALA A 6 15.06 -11.15 16.79
CA ALA A 6 15.99 -12.14 17.32
C ALA A 6 15.73 -13.52 16.70
N ILE A 7 16.79 -14.29 16.45
CA ILE A 7 16.72 -15.65 15.93
C ILE A 7 17.07 -16.62 17.05
N ASP A 8 16.20 -17.59 17.30
CA ASP A 8 16.40 -18.58 18.35
C ASP A 8 17.37 -19.71 17.94
N ALA A 9 17.64 -20.63 18.86
CA ALA A 9 18.54 -21.77 18.62
C ALA A 9 18.03 -22.76 17.55
N ARG A 10 16.74 -22.70 17.17
CA ARG A 10 16.13 -23.48 16.08
C ARG A 10 16.21 -22.76 14.74
N GLY A 11 16.77 -21.55 14.71
CA GLY A 11 16.80 -20.70 13.53
C GLY A 11 15.45 -20.05 13.25
N GLU A 12 14.53 -19.97 14.21
CA GLU A 12 13.26 -19.26 14.07
C GLU A 12 13.42 -17.79 14.42
N VAL A 13 12.90 -16.92 13.57
CA VAL A 13 12.84 -15.48 13.84
C VAL A 13 11.68 -15.25 14.81
N ASP A 14 11.85 -14.34 15.79
CA ASP A 14 10.78 -13.91 16.69
C ASP A 14 9.50 -13.64 15.88
N PRO A 15 8.40 -14.37 16.12
CA PRO A 15 7.18 -14.21 15.34
C PRO A 15 6.61 -12.80 15.48
N ASN A 16 6.89 -12.10 16.58
CA ASN A 16 6.42 -10.73 16.82
C ASN A 16 7.26 -9.65 16.12
N ALA A 17 8.25 -10.04 15.32
CA ALA A 17 9.00 -9.11 14.48
C ALA A 17 8.17 -8.64 13.29
N TYR A 18 8.55 -7.49 12.73
CA TYR A 18 7.96 -7.03 11.46
C TYR A 18 8.56 -7.79 10.28
N PHE A 19 7.73 -8.48 9.51
CA PHE A 19 8.16 -9.17 8.29
C PHE A 19 7.81 -8.38 7.04
N LEU A 20 8.81 -8.17 6.18
CA LEU A 20 8.66 -7.66 4.80
C LEU A 20 8.22 -8.79 3.87
N ASN A 21 6.98 -9.25 4.00
CA ASN A 21 6.42 -10.34 3.20
C ASN A 21 4.93 -10.13 2.88
N ALA A 22 4.35 -11.05 2.12
CA ALA A 22 2.91 -11.18 2.01
C ALA A 22 2.46 -12.42 2.78
N TRP A 23 1.42 -12.28 3.60
CA TRP A 23 0.79 -13.39 4.30
C TRP A 23 -0.48 -13.78 3.55
N VAL A 24 -0.39 -14.88 2.81
CA VAL A 24 -1.47 -15.41 1.96
C VAL A 24 -2.12 -16.61 2.63
N LEU A 25 -3.43 -16.71 2.45
CA LEU A 25 -4.32 -17.69 3.07
C LEU A 25 -4.93 -18.61 2.02
N ASP A 26 -5.20 -19.85 2.41
CA ASP A 26 -6.14 -20.73 1.71
C ASP A 26 -7.61 -20.35 2.03
N ARG A 27 -8.55 -21.18 1.55
CA ARG A 27 -10.00 -20.98 1.74
C ARG A 27 -10.47 -21.16 3.18
N ASP A 28 -9.69 -21.87 4.00
CA ASP A 28 -10.02 -22.17 5.39
C ASP A 28 -9.33 -21.21 6.37
N GLY A 29 -8.52 -20.26 5.87
CA GLY A 29 -7.76 -19.31 6.68
C GLY A 29 -6.36 -19.81 7.08
N GLY A 30 -5.92 -20.96 6.57
CA GLY A 30 -4.58 -21.48 6.78
C GLY A 30 -3.54 -20.67 6.02
N ARG A 31 -2.39 -20.37 6.64
CA ARG A 31 -1.27 -19.72 5.94
C ARG A 31 -0.70 -20.66 4.86
N ILE A 32 -0.55 -20.16 3.65
CA ILE A 32 0.22 -20.81 2.59
C ILE A 32 1.71 -20.75 2.96
N ALA A 33 2.24 -21.86 3.49
CA ALA A 33 3.62 -21.96 3.97
C ALA A 33 4.46 -23.04 3.25
N ARG A 34 3.85 -23.81 2.35
CA ARG A 34 4.47 -25.00 1.73
C ARG A 34 4.69 -24.87 0.23
N ARG A 35 4.72 -23.63 -0.29
CA ARG A 35 4.77 -23.30 -1.74
C ARG A 35 3.60 -23.86 -2.56
N ASN A 36 2.46 -24.10 -1.92
CA ASN A 36 1.21 -24.51 -2.55
C ASN A 36 0.46 -23.29 -3.11
N ALA A 37 1.02 -22.68 -4.15
CA ALA A 37 0.50 -21.44 -4.73
C ALA A 37 -0.92 -21.59 -5.33
N GLN A 38 -1.28 -22.80 -5.77
CA GLN A 38 -2.61 -23.11 -6.30
C GLN A 38 -3.73 -22.96 -5.25
N ASP A 39 -3.40 -23.00 -3.97
CA ASP A 39 -4.36 -22.88 -2.88
C ASP A 39 -4.51 -21.43 -2.39
N ILE A 40 -3.73 -20.48 -2.93
CA ILE A 40 -3.82 -19.07 -2.56
C ILE A 40 -5.22 -18.57 -2.87
N PHE A 41 -5.91 -18.12 -1.82
CA PHE A 41 -7.27 -17.61 -1.90
C PHE A 41 -7.33 -16.11 -1.64
N VAL A 42 -6.75 -15.63 -0.53
CA VAL A 42 -6.73 -14.20 -0.18
C VAL A 42 -5.47 -13.82 0.60
N LYS A 43 -5.10 -12.54 0.61
CA LYS A 43 -4.04 -12.01 1.45
C LYS A 43 -4.63 -11.56 2.79
N LEU A 44 -4.03 -12.00 3.90
CA LEU A 44 -4.26 -11.40 5.21
C LEU A 44 -3.62 -10.00 5.27
N TYR A 45 -2.37 -9.90 4.83
CA TYR A 45 -1.64 -8.63 4.66
C TYR A 45 -0.58 -8.73 3.56
N ASP A 46 -0.10 -7.56 3.12
CA ASP A 46 0.97 -7.42 2.13
C ASP A 46 1.92 -6.28 2.54
N HIS A 47 3.05 -6.64 3.13
CA HIS A 47 4.12 -5.73 3.55
C HIS A 47 5.25 -5.62 2.52
N GLN A 48 5.05 -6.14 1.30
CA GLN A 48 6.04 -5.94 0.25
C GLN A 48 6.18 -4.45 -0.07
N ILE A 49 7.38 -4.06 -0.48
CA ILE A 49 7.69 -2.68 -0.91
C ILE A 49 7.82 -2.70 -2.44
N PRO A 50 6.80 -2.23 -3.19
CA PRO A 50 6.88 -2.12 -4.63
C PRO A 50 7.97 -1.15 -5.09
N PRO A 51 8.39 -1.21 -6.37
CA PRO A 51 9.30 -0.22 -6.95
C PRO A 51 8.76 1.21 -6.79
N GLY A 52 9.60 2.11 -6.26
CA GLY A 52 9.24 3.50 -6.01
C GLY A 52 8.25 3.71 -4.87
N ALA A 53 8.03 2.70 -4.03
CA ALA A 53 7.26 2.80 -2.81
C ALA A 53 8.17 2.76 -1.57
N ALA A 54 7.60 3.09 -0.42
CA ALA A 54 8.23 3.00 0.90
C ALA A 54 7.23 2.38 1.88
N SER A 55 7.74 1.89 3.02
CA SER A 55 6.92 1.39 4.13
C SER A 55 7.28 2.13 5.41
N VAL A 56 6.31 2.28 6.30
CA VAL A 56 6.51 2.84 7.64
C VAL A 56 6.11 1.78 8.66
N VAL A 57 6.97 1.57 9.65
CA VAL A 57 6.74 0.64 10.75
C VAL A 57 6.86 1.41 12.05
N HIS A 58 5.91 1.21 12.96
CA HIS A 58 5.92 1.86 14.26
C HIS A 58 6.49 0.89 15.29
N TYR A 59 7.55 1.30 15.97
CA TYR A 59 8.10 0.56 17.10
C TYR A 59 7.86 1.33 18.41
N GLN A 60 7.52 0.58 19.47
CA GLN A 60 7.45 1.09 20.82
C GLN A 60 8.63 0.56 21.62
N VAL A 61 9.38 1.46 22.25
CA VAL A 61 10.49 1.15 23.14
C VAL A 61 10.23 1.76 24.51
N HIS A 62 10.40 0.96 25.57
CA HIS A 62 10.48 1.48 26.92
C HIS A 62 11.93 1.85 27.21
N VAL A 63 12.21 3.14 27.43
CA VAL A 63 13.56 3.62 27.77
C VAL A 63 13.68 3.64 29.29
N PRO A 64 14.55 2.81 29.90
CA PRO A 64 14.70 2.78 31.35
C PRO A 64 15.22 4.10 31.92
N GLU A 65 14.82 4.44 33.15
CA GLU A 65 15.18 5.71 33.82
C GLU A 65 16.69 5.93 34.00
N TRP A 66 17.46 4.85 34.06
CA TRP A 66 18.91 4.86 34.22
C TRP A 66 19.65 5.26 32.92
N VAL A 67 19.01 5.21 31.75
CA VAL A 67 19.64 5.61 30.49
C VAL A 67 19.83 7.13 30.50
N LYS A 68 21.09 7.58 30.43
CA LYS A 68 21.47 9.01 30.34
C LYS A 68 22.17 9.30 29.01
N GLY A 69 22.09 10.54 28.54
CA GLY A 69 22.76 10.98 27.31
C GLY A 69 21.92 10.78 26.05
N GLY A 70 21.88 9.56 25.51
CA GLY A 70 21.16 9.28 24.27
C GLY A 70 20.98 7.79 24.01
N ILE A 71 20.05 7.46 23.13
CA ILE A 71 19.81 6.10 22.63
C ILE A 71 20.39 5.98 21.22
N SER A 72 21.01 4.84 20.91
CA SER A 72 21.28 4.47 19.51
C SER A 72 20.20 3.52 19.04
N ILE A 73 19.70 3.75 17.83
CA ILE A 73 18.71 2.93 17.15
C ILE A 73 19.39 2.34 15.93
N GLU A 74 19.54 1.03 15.94
CA GLU A 74 19.99 0.25 14.80
C GLU A 74 18.77 -0.38 14.12
N ALA A 75 18.71 -0.30 12.79
CA ALA A 75 17.69 -0.95 11.99
C ALA A 75 18.34 -1.71 10.84
N ALA A 76 18.10 -3.01 10.78
CA ALA A 76 18.60 -3.88 9.73
C ALA A 76 17.48 -4.66 9.05
N VAL A 77 17.56 -4.80 7.73
CA VAL A 77 16.71 -5.70 6.96
C VAL A 77 17.48 -6.98 6.69
N HIS A 78 17.11 -8.04 7.41
CA HIS A 78 17.67 -9.37 7.20
C HIS A 78 16.84 -10.18 6.21
N TYR A 79 17.51 -10.95 5.37
CA TYR A 79 16.90 -11.83 4.40
C TYR A 79 17.43 -13.25 4.53
N ARG A 80 16.49 -14.20 4.57
CA ARG A 80 16.74 -15.63 4.41
C ARG A 80 15.70 -16.17 3.45
N LYS A 81 16.15 -16.93 2.45
CA LYS A 81 15.31 -17.38 1.33
C LYS A 81 14.11 -18.23 1.77
N PHE A 82 14.29 -19.06 2.80
CA PHE A 82 13.25 -19.96 3.31
C PHE A 82 13.12 -19.83 4.82
N ASP A 83 11.88 -19.77 5.30
CA ASP A 83 11.58 -19.80 6.73
C ASP A 83 11.67 -21.22 7.31
N SER A 84 11.71 -21.32 8.63
CA SER A 84 11.88 -22.60 9.33
C SER A 84 10.69 -23.55 9.12
N THR A 85 9.47 -23.02 8.96
CA THR A 85 8.28 -23.82 8.65
C THR A 85 8.43 -24.56 7.33
N TYR A 86 8.90 -23.87 6.29
CA TYR A 86 9.15 -24.49 4.99
C TYR A 86 10.31 -25.49 5.04
N MET A 87 11.39 -25.17 5.77
CA MET A 87 12.55 -26.06 5.86
C MET A 87 12.22 -27.37 6.58
N ARG A 88 11.41 -27.34 7.64
CA ARG A 88 10.88 -28.57 8.28
C ARG A 88 10.02 -29.41 7.35
N PHE A 89 9.17 -28.76 6.56
CA PHE A 89 8.33 -29.46 5.59
C PHE A 89 9.16 -30.19 4.52
N VAL A 90 10.21 -29.55 3.99
CA VAL A 90 11.06 -30.15 2.95
C VAL A 90 12.04 -31.18 3.53
N SER A 91 12.51 -31.01 4.76
CA SER A 91 13.36 -32.01 5.43
C SER A 91 12.57 -33.25 5.88
N GLY A 92 11.27 -33.12 6.12
CA GLY A 92 10.45 -34.16 6.75
C GLY A 92 10.77 -34.35 8.23
N ASP A 93 11.42 -33.37 8.86
CA ASP A 93 11.86 -33.42 10.26
C ASP A 93 11.41 -32.16 11.00
N ASP A 94 10.50 -32.32 11.96
CA ASP A 94 9.97 -31.22 12.78
C ASP A 94 11.02 -30.62 13.73
N ALA A 95 12.11 -31.36 14.01
CA ALA A 95 13.23 -30.87 14.80
C ALA A 95 14.30 -30.15 13.95
N HIS A 96 14.10 -30.03 12.63
CA HIS A 96 15.07 -29.42 11.73
C HIS A 96 15.37 -27.97 12.12
N VAL A 97 16.67 -27.69 12.33
CA VAL A 97 17.19 -26.34 12.59
C VAL A 97 17.50 -25.65 11.28
N ASN A 98 16.94 -24.46 11.06
CA ASN A 98 17.12 -23.74 9.81
C ASN A 98 18.47 -22.99 9.77
N ASN A 99 19.49 -23.67 9.23
CA ASN A 99 20.86 -23.19 9.10
C ASN A 99 21.15 -22.43 7.79
N LEU A 100 20.12 -22.04 7.03
CA LEU A 100 20.35 -21.23 5.82
C LEU A 100 20.95 -19.88 6.19
N PRO A 101 21.88 -19.35 5.37
CA PRO A 101 22.52 -18.08 5.65
C PRO A 101 21.50 -16.94 5.69
N VAL A 102 21.65 -16.08 6.68
CA VAL A 102 20.94 -14.80 6.80
C VAL A 102 21.88 -13.71 6.27
N ILE A 103 21.41 -12.95 5.29
CA ILE A 103 22.15 -11.81 4.74
C ILE A 103 21.51 -10.50 5.17
N THR A 104 22.30 -9.48 5.45
CA THR A 104 21.81 -8.12 5.69
C THR A 104 21.69 -7.39 4.36
N LEU A 105 20.46 -7.03 3.97
CA LEU A 105 20.18 -6.31 2.72
C LEU A 105 20.42 -4.81 2.85
N ALA A 106 20.08 -4.26 4.02
CA ALA A 106 20.24 -2.86 4.36
C ALA A 106 20.41 -2.74 5.88
N HIS A 107 21.15 -1.73 6.30
CA HIS A 107 21.40 -1.41 7.70
C HIS A 107 21.57 0.11 7.83
N ASP A 108 21.00 0.69 8.87
CA ASP A 108 21.22 2.09 9.23
C ASP A 108 21.22 2.25 10.76
N GLU A 109 21.91 3.26 11.27
CA GLU A 109 22.02 3.53 12.71
C GLU A 109 21.83 5.02 13.00
N GLN A 110 20.91 5.38 13.89
CA GLN A 110 20.68 6.77 14.30
C GLN A 110 20.80 6.93 15.81
N ARG A 111 21.54 7.95 16.24
CA ARG A 111 21.59 8.36 17.64
C ARG A 111 20.57 9.46 17.94
N ILE A 112 19.76 9.26 18.97
CA ILE A 112 18.78 10.22 19.48
C ILE A 112 19.22 10.70 20.87
N PRO A 113 19.50 12.00 21.08
CA PRO A 113 19.79 12.53 22.40
C PRO A 113 18.52 12.55 23.26
N LEU A 114 18.65 12.22 24.55
CA LEU A 114 17.56 12.34 25.53
C LEU A 114 17.54 13.75 26.12
N ALA A 115 16.36 14.22 26.55
CA ALA A 115 16.18 15.58 27.08
C ALA A 115 17.19 15.91 28.20
N GLY A 116 17.89 17.04 28.05
CA GLY A 116 18.94 17.48 28.97
C GLY A 116 20.37 17.06 28.59
N ALA A 117 20.54 16.22 27.55
CA ALA A 117 21.85 15.88 27.02
C ALA A 117 22.21 16.79 25.83
N HIS A 118 23.28 17.58 25.99
CA HIS A 118 23.93 18.27 24.88
C HIS A 118 24.95 17.32 24.24
N GLY A 119 24.51 16.56 23.24
CA GLY A 119 25.39 15.88 22.30
C GLY A 119 25.27 16.55 20.93
N PRO A 120 26.32 16.53 20.09
CA PRO A 120 26.14 16.91 18.69
C PRO A 120 25.00 16.05 18.11
N PRO A 121 24.13 16.61 17.24
CA PRO A 121 23.21 15.78 16.47
C PRO A 121 23.98 14.62 15.87
N GLY A 122 23.42 13.40 15.91
CA GLY A 122 24.05 12.24 15.31
C GLY A 122 24.52 12.58 13.90
N GLU A 123 25.72 12.11 13.54
CA GLU A 123 26.32 12.38 12.23
C GLU A 123 25.26 12.14 11.15
N ASP A 124 24.97 13.18 10.34
CA ASP A 124 24.08 13.03 9.21
C ASP A 124 24.75 12.03 8.27
N ILE A 125 24.16 10.85 8.18
CA ILE A 125 24.62 9.76 7.33
C ILE A 125 24.26 10.20 5.92
N GLY A 126 25.11 11.08 5.38
CA GLY A 126 24.86 11.99 4.26
C GLY A 126 24.72 11.33 2.89
N ALA A 127 24.26 10.08 2.85
CA ALA A 127 24.01 9.34 1.61
C ALA A 127 22.63 9.64 1.01
N ILE A 128 21.64 10.03 1.82
CA ILE A 128 20.24 10.22 1.37
C ILE A 128 19.81 11.67 1.60
N GLU A 129 19.42 12.35 0.53
CA GLU A 129 18.99 13.74 0.58
C GLU A 129 17.72 13.89 1.43
N THR A 130 17.62 14.97 2.21
CA THR A 130 16.51 15.22 3.14
C THR A 130 15.13 15.13 2.50
N TRP A 131 14.98 15.59 1.24
CA TRP A 131 13.70 15.52 0.53
C TRP A 131 13.28 14.08 0.24
N GLN A 132 14.24 13.16 0.01
CA GLN A 132 13.96 11.75 -0.24
C GLN A 132 13.41 11.11 1.03
N ARG A 133 14.02 11.38 2.20
CA ARG A 133 13.55 10.89 3.50
C ARG A 133 12.10 11.34 3.77
N TRP A 134 11.78 12.62 3.56
CA TRP A 134 10.41 13.12 3.70
C TRP A 134 9.44 12.52 2.68
N ASN A 135 9.87 12.38 1.42
CA ASN A 135 9.04 11.82 0.37
C ASN A 135 8.71 10.35 0.64
N ASP A 136 9.69 9.56 1.02
CA ASP A 136 9.53 8.12 1.29
C ASP A 136 8.71 7.91 2.55
N TYR A 137 8.94 8.70 3.61
CA TYR A 137 8.09 8.70 4.79
C TYR A 137 6.63 9.00 4.45
N GLY A 138 6.38 10.05 3.65
CA GLY A 138 5.04 10.40 3.17
C GLY A 138 4.40 9.32 2.31
N ILE A 139 5.17 8.65 1.43
CA ILE A 139 4.68 7.54 0.59
C ILE A 139 4.28 6.36 1.47
N GLY A 140 5.09 6.00 2.47
CA GLY A 140 4.76 4.93 3.40
C GLY A 140 3.46 5.22 4.16
N LEU A 141 3.30 6.43 4.70
CA LEU A 141 2.07 6.87 5.36
C LEU A 141 0.86 6.89 4.42
N LEU A 142 1.02 7.34 3.17
CA LEU A 142 -0.06 7.33 2.19
C LEU A 142 -0.51 5.90 1.86
N ARG A 143 0.37 4.90 1.98
CA ARG A 143 0.05 3.49 1.70
C ARG A 143 -0.65 2.78 2.86
N THR A 144 -0.49 3.23 4.10
CA THR A 144 -1.10 2.57 5.27
C THR A 144 -2.59 2.87 5.43
N ASP A 145 -3.11 3.91 4.78
CA ASP A 145 -4.55 4.19 4.83
C ASP A 145 -5.36 3.02 4.21
N LYS A 146 -6.33 2.52 4.97
CA LYS A 146 -7.31 1.49 4.58
C LYS A 146 -8.74 1.96 4.86
N GLY A 147 -9.04 3.25 4.69
CA GLY A 147 -10.41 3.78 4.66
C GLY A 147 -10.85 4.53 5.92
N ASP A 148 -10.42 4.10 7.11
CA ASP A 148 -10.85 4.70 8.38
C ASP A 148 -9.75 5.52 9.10
N HIS A 149 -8.53 5.58 8.53
CA HIS A 149 -7.34 6.05 9.24
C HIS A 149 -6.88 7.45 8.77
N LYS A 150 -7.75 8.46 8.95
CA LYS A 150 -7.46 9.87 8.59
C LYS A 150 -6.16 10.43 9.19
N GLY A 151 -5.66 9.85 10.28
CA GLY A 151 -4.40 10.25 10.92
C GLY A 151 -3.17 10.12 10.01
N ALA A 152 -3.07 9.02 9.24
CA ALA A 152 -1.96 8.78 8.34
C ALA A 152 -1.95 9.77 7.17
N LEU A 153 -3.12 10.14 6.64
CA LEU A 153 -3.24 11.13 5.56
C LEU A 153 -2.75 12.52 5.99
N ARG A 154 -3.04 12.95 7.23
CA ARG A 154 -2.53 14.22 7.77
C ARG A 154 -1.01 14.22 7.92
N GLN A 155 -0.43 13.12 8.38
CA GLN A 155 1.02 12.99 8.49
C GLN A 155 1.67 12.95 7.10
N ALA A 156 1.05 12.27 6.12
CA ALA A 156 1.51 12.24 4.74
C ALA A 156 1.44 13.63 4.09
N GLU A 157 0.34 14.38 4.30
CA GLU A 157 0.20 15.77 3.88
C GLU A 157 1.37 16.62 4.41
N HIS A 158 1.62 16.55 5.72
CA HIS A 158 2.73 17.27 6.35
C HIS A 158 4.08 16.88 5.73
N ALA A 159 4.35 15.59 5.55
CA ALA A 159 5.58 15.11 4.94
C ALA A 159 5.76 15.67 3.51
N PHE A 160 4.73 15.62 2.67
CA PHE A 160 4.82 16.15 1.30
C PHE A 160 4.86 17.68 1.23
N GLN A 161 4.33 18.39 2.22
CA GLN A 161 4.57 19.84 2.36
C GLN A 161 6.06 20.14 2.62
N GLN A 162 6.76 19.32 3.41
CA GLN A 162 8.22 19.48 3.57
C GLN A 162 8.95 19.24 2.25
N VAL A 163 8.56 18.23 1.47
CA VAL A 163 9.13 17.97 0.14
C VAL A 163 8.92 19.16 -0.81
N ASP A 164 7.73 19.77 -0.78
CA ASP A 164 7.45 20.96 -1.59
C ASP A 164 8.28 22.20 -1.15
N ARG A 165 8.44 22.42 0.17
CA ARG A 165 9.31 23.48 0.71
C ARG A 165 10.76 23.32 0.29
N LEU A 166 11.21 22.08 0.11
CA LEU A 166 12.53 21.75 -0.44
C LEU A 166 12.59 21.89 -1.98
N GLY A 167 11.56 22.43 -2.61
CA GLY A 167 11.54 22.76 -4.04
C GLY A 167 11.30 21.56 -4.96
N ARG A 168 10.90 20.39 -4.44
CA ARG A 168 10.76 19.17 -5.23
C ARG A 168 9.32 18.97 -5.73
N ALA A 169 9.19 18.72 -7.03
CA ALA A 169 7.90 18.48 -7.69
C ALA A 169 7.14 17.25 -7.16
N ASP A 170 7.86 16.26 -6.61
CA ASP A 170 7.27 15.09 -5.95
C ASP A 170 6.33 15.48 -4.79
N GLY A 171 6.63 16.57 -4.07
CA GLY A 171 5.80 17.08 -2.97
C GLY A 171 4.41 17.46 -3.43
N LEU A 172 4.30 18.36 -4.42
CA LEU A 172 3.00 18.78 -4.99
C LEU A 172 2.26 17.62 -5.68
N THR A 173 2.99 16.72 -6.35
CA THR A 173 2.39 15.53 -6.97
C THR A 173 1.74 14.62 -5.93
N ASN A 174 2.42 14.39 -4.82
CA ASN A 174 1.93 13.51 -3.75
C ASN A 174 0.89 14.20 -2.86
N LEU A 175 0.96 15.52 -2.66
CA LEU A 175 -0.13 16.30 -2.06
C LEU A 175 -1.44 16.14 -2.85
N ALA A 176 -1.40 16.24 -4.18
CA ALA A 176 -2.57 16.00 -5.00
C ALA A 176 -3.17 14.59 -4.81
N ARG A 177 -2.32 13.57 -4.60
CA ARG A 177 -2.77 12.20 -4.29
C ARG A 177 -3.41 12.10 -2.90
N VAL A 178 -2.82 12.74 -1.89
CA VAL A 178 -3.39 12.81 -0.54
C VAL A 178 -4.77 13.46 -0.59
N TYR A 179 -4.89 14.63 -1.22
CA TYR A 179 -6.14 15.37 -1.28
C TYR A 179 -7.23 14.66 -2.10
N LEU A 180 -6.88 14.01 -3.23
CA LEU A 180 -7.82 13.17 -3.97
C LEU A 180 -8.34 11.99 -3.14
N ARG A 181 -7.50 11.45 -2.25
CA ARG A 181 -7.83 10.34 -1.37
C ARG A 181 -8.68 10.78 -0.17
N ASP A 182 -8.40 11.96 0.39
CA ASP A 182 -9.20 12.59 1.45
C ASP A 182 -10.55 13.15 0.92
N GLY A 183 -10.67 13.34 -0.40
CA GLY A 183 -11.85 13.91 -1.05
C GLY A 183 -11.84 15.44 -1.13
N ASP A 184 -10.74 16.10 -0.76
CA ASP A 184 -10.54 17.54 -0.90
C ASP A 184 -10.11 17.89 -2.34
N VAL A 185 -11.10 17.92 -3.24
CA VAL A 185 -10.88 18.12 -4.68
C VAL A 185 -10.26 19.48 -5.00
N GLU A 186 -10.58 20.50 -4.21
CA GLU A 186 -10.09 21.87 -4.44
C GLU A 186 -8.62 22.01 -4.07
N LYS A 187 -8.19 21.43 -2.94
CA LYS A 187 -6.75 21.36 -2.63
C LYS A 187 -5.98 20.51 -3.63
N ALA A 188 -6.56 19.40 -4.11
CA ALA A 188 -5.94 18.59 -5.16
C ALA A 188 -5.72 19.42 -6.44
N ALA A 189 -6.73 20.17 -6.88
CA ALA A 189 -6.62 21.04 -8.03
C ALA A 189 -5.58 22.15 -7.85
N ALA A 190 -5.55 22.81 -6.69
CA ALA A 190 -4.58 23.83 -6.36
C ALA A 190 -3.15 23.29 -6.42
N ALA A 191 -2.89 22.13 -5.80
CA ALA A 191 -1.59 21.47 -5.85
C ALA A 191 -1.14 21.17 -7.30
N LEU A 192 -2.06 20.71 -8.16
CA LEU A 192 -1.77 20.43 -9.56
C LEU A 192 -1.55 21.71 -10.39
N SER A 193 -2.23 22.82 -10.08
CA SER A 193 -1.99 24.13 -10.70
C SER A 193 -0.58 24.62 -10.38
N THR A 194 -0.23 24.65 -9.09
CA THR A 194 1.11 25.04 -8.63
C THR A 194 2.19 24.11 -9.20
N LEU A 195 1.91 22.81 -9.31
CA LEU A 195 2.81 21.85 -9.98
C LEU A 195 3.03 22.22 -11.45
N SER A 196 1.97 22.61 -12.17
CA SER A 196 2.07 23.03 -13.57
C SER A 196 2.86 24.32 -13.74
N GLU A 197 2.71 25.28 -12.82
CA GLU A 197 3.39 26.58 -12.83
C GLU A 197 4.88 26.45 -12.50
N ARG A 198 5.22 25.75 -11.41
CA ARG A 198 6.60 25.63 -10.93
C ARG A 198 7.41 24.54 -11.61
N HIS A 199 6.74 23.47 -12.07
CA HIS A 199 7.39 22.24 -12.53
C HIS A 199 6.73 21.69 -13.81
N ALA A 200 6.50 22.55 -14.81
CA ALA A 200 5.73 22.24 -16.01
C ALA A 200 6.12 20.91 -16.71
N GLY A 201 7.43 20.61 -16.76
CA GLY A 201 8.00 19.41 -17.39
C GLY A 201 8.03 18.16 -16.52
N PHE A 202 7.68 18.24 -15.23
CA PHE A 202 7.77 17.09 -14.34
C PHE A 202 6.64 16.09 -14.59
N ARG A 203 6.97 14.98 -15.27
CA ARG A 203 6.07 13.82 -15.51
C ARG A 203 4.64 14.25 -15.92
N PRO A 204 4.47 14.99 -17.03
CA PRO A 204 3.18 15.58 -17.40
C PRO A 204 2.03 14.57 -17.56
N TRP A 205 2.34 13.30 -17.82
CA TRP A 205 1.35 12.21 -17.85
C TRP A 205 0.77 11.85 -16.48
N VAL A 206 1.58 11.95 -15.41
CA VAL A 206 1.09 11.76 -14.03
C VAL A 206 0.17 12.90 -13.64
N ARG A 207 0.57 14.14 -13.97
CA ARG A 207 -0.29 15.32 -13.78
C ARG A 207 -1.61 15.17 -14.54
N ALA A 208 -1.56 14.76 -15.81
CA ALA A 208 -2.75 14.53 -16.63
C ALA A 208 -3.71 13.49 -16.01
N TRP A 209 -3.18 12.37 -15.51
CA TRP A 209 -3.98 11.37 -14.81
C TRP A 209 -4.68 11.94 -13.57
N LEU A 210 -3.95 12.65 -12.70
CA LEU A 210 -4.50 13.24 -11.48
C LEU A 210 -5.51 14.37 -11.81
N SER A 211 -5.22 15.20 -12.81
CA SER A 211 -6.13 16.25 -13.28
C SER A 211 -7.44 15.66 -13.81
N ALA A 212 -7.41 14.57 -14.58
CA ALA A 212 -8.64 13.91 -15.03
C ALA A 212 -9.49 13.42 -13.85
N GLN A 213 -8.86 12.91 -12.78
CA GLN A 213 -9.56 12.51 -11.56
C GLN A 213 -10.20 13.71 -10.84
N VAL A 214 -9.48 14.82 -10.71
CA VAL A 214 -10.01 16.08 -10.15
C VAL A 214 -11.21 16.57 -10.95
N GLU A 215 -11.07 16.69 -12.27
CA GLU A 215 -12.12 17.19 -13.16
C GLU A 215 -13.37 16.29 -13.12
N ARG A 216 -13.18 14.97 -13.02
CA ARG A 216 -14.31 14.03 -12.81
C ARG A 216 -15.04 14.31 -11.50
N GLN A 217 -14.32 14.51 -10.37
CA GLN A 217 -14.94 14.78 -9.08
C GLN A 217 -15.65 16.15 -9.04
N ARG A 218 -15.14 17.15 -9.75
CA ARG A 218 -15.83 18.44 -10.00
C ARG A 218 -17.03 18.34 -10.93
N GLY A 219 -17.19 17.21 -11.62
CA GLY A 219 -18.24 17.00 -12.60
C GLY A 219 -17.93 17.56 -13.99
N ASN A 220 -16.71 18.04 -14.25
CA ASN A 220 -16.24 18.51 -15.54
C ASN A 220 -15.83 17.34 -16.45
N LEU A 221 -16.80 16.50 -16.79
CA LEU A 221 -16.54 15.22 -17.46
C LEU A 221 -15.89 15.39 -18.84
N ASP A 222 -16.27 16.41 -19.60
CA ASP A 222 -15.71 16.64 -20.95
C ASP A 222 -14.22 17.01 -20.90
N SER A 223 -13.81 17.80 -19.90
CA SER A 223 -12.40 18.13 -19.64
C SER A 223 -11.62 16.86 -19.29
N ALA A 224 -12.12 16.08 -18.33
CA ALA A 224 -11.52 14.81 -17.94
C ALA A 224 -11.40 13.83 -19.13
N ILE A 225 -12.41 13.74 -19.99
CA ILE A 225 -12.42 12.87 -21.18
C ILE A 225 -11.31 13.29 -22.15
N GLN A 226 -11.17 14.59 -22.38
CA GLN A 226 -10.16 15.11 -23.28
C GLN A 226 -8.74 14.84 -22.74
N THR A 227 -8.52 15.06 -21.44
CA THR A 227 -7.24 14.75 -20.79
C THR A 227 -6.92 13.25 -20.88
N MET A 228 -7.89 12.37 -20.63
CA MET A 228 -7.70 10.93 -20.76
C MET A 228 -7.41 10.49 -22.19
N ARG A 229 -8.05 11.09 -23.19
CA ARG A 229 -7.74 10.80 -24.61
C ARG A 229 -6.30 11.14 -24.95
N GLN A 230 -5.80 12.28 -24.48
CA GLN A 230 -4.40 12.65 -24.67
C GLN A 230 -3.46 11.69 -23.94
N LEU A 231 -3.82 11.29 -22.71
CA LEU A 231 -3.07 10.34 -21.91
C LEU A 231 -2.95 8.98 -22.58
N LEU A 232 -4.08 8.36 -22.95
CA LEU A 232 -4.14 7.04 -23.58
C LEU A 232 -3.52 7.04 -24.98
N ALA A 233 -3.55 8.16 -25.69
CA ALA A 233 -2.83 8.35 -26.95
C ALA A 233 -1.32 8.66 -26.75
N THR A 234 -0.82 8.60 -25.51
CA THR A 234 0.57 8.87 -25.12
C THR A 234 1.11 10.16 -25.76
N ARG A 235 0.33 11.25 -25.70
CA ARG A 235 0.69 12.56 -26.27
C ARG A 235 1.71 13.32 -25.41
N PHE A 236 2.77 12.63 -24.99
CA PHE A 236 3.88 13.19 -24.23
C PHE A 236 5.21 12.70 -24.84
N ASN A 237 6.02 13.64 -25.33
CA ASN A 237 7.27 13.31 -26.04
C ASN A 237 8.24 12.53 -25.14
N GLU A 238 8.40 12.95 -23.88
CA GLU A 238 9.25 12.24 -22.93
C GLU A 238 8.74 10.84 -22.63
N ALA A 239 7.42 10.66 -22.46
CA ALA A 239 6.86 9.34 -22.17
C ALA A 239 7.13 8.36 -23.33
N ARG A 240 6.94 8.82 -24.57
CA ARG A 240 7.24 8.02 -25.77
C ARG A 240 8.72 7.67 -25.88
N ARG A 241 9.63 8.61 -25.60
CA ARG A 241 11.09 8.34 -25.56
C ARG A 241 11.46 7.28 -24.53
N ARG A 242 10.73 7.22 -23.41
CA ARG A 242 10.90 6.21 -22.35
C ARG A 242 10.23 4.87 -22.67
N GLY A 243 9.61 4.73 -23.85
CA GLY A 243 8.93 3.50 -24.26
C GLY A 243 7.57 3.27 -23.60
N PHE A 244 6.96 4.28 -22.97
CA PHE A 244 5.62 4.12 -22.42
C PHE A 244 4.57 4.05 -23.54
N ASP A 245 3.60 3.16 -23.35
CA ASP A 245 2.39 3.05 -24.17
C ASP A 245 1.19 2.94 -23.23
N PHE A 246 0.58 4.09 -22.91
CA PHE A 246 -0.55 4.15 -21.97
C PHE A 246 -1.83 3.57 -22.56
N SER A 247 -1.89 3.29 -23.86
CA SER A 247 -3.05 2.62 -24.47
C SER A 247 -3.23 1.19 -23.98
N ARG A 248 -2.17 0.58 -23.44
CA ARG A 248 -2.13 -0.78 -22.87
C ARG A 248 -2.48 -0.84 -21.39
N ASP A 249 -2.59 0.30 -20.71
CA ASP A 249 -2.95 0.31 -19.30
C ASP A 249 -4.46 0.02 -19.16
N TYR A 250 -4.80 -1.24 -18.92
CA TYR A 250 -6.18 -1.70 -18.80
C TYR A 250 -6.93 -1.01 -17.64
N ARG A 251 -6.23 -0.56 -16.59
CA ARG A 251 -6.86 0.16 -15.47
C ARG A 251 -7.24 1.57 -15.90
N ALA A 252 -6.34 2.26 -16.61
CA ALA A 252 -6.62 3.57 -17.19
C ALA A 252 -7.76 3.49 -18.24
N GLN A 253 -7.79 2.42 -19.04
CA GLN A 253 -8.85 2.17 -20.03
C GLN A 253 -10.21 1.89 -19.37
N ALA A 254 -10.26 1.03 -18.35
CA ALA A 254 -11.49 0.77 -17.60
C ALA A 254 -12.00 2.04 -16.90
N TRP A 255 -11.10 2.83 -16.32
CA TRP A 255 -11.45 4.13 -15.73
C TRP A 255 -11.98 5.12 -16.78
N PHE A 256 -11.40 5.15 -17.97
CA PHE A 256 -11.88 5.97 -19.09
C PHE A 256 -13.27 5.53 -19.57
N GLY A 257 -13.52 4.21 -19.66
CA GLY A 257 -14.85 3.67 -19.95
C GLY A 257 -15.90 4.13 -18.95
N ARG A 258 -15.56 4.15 -17.65
CA ARG A 258 -16.43 4.68 -16.59
C ARG A 258 -16.75 6.15 -16.80
N LEU A 259 -15.75 6.96 -17.11
CA LEU A 259 -15.92 8.39 -17.36
C LEU A 259 -16.86 8.66 -18.55
N LEU A 260 -16.69 7.92 -19.65
CA LEU A 260 -17.56 8.01 -20.83
C LEU A 260 -19.00 7.59 -20.52
N TYR A 261 -19.18 6.52 -19.73
CA TYR A 261 -20.49 6.08 -19.27
C TYR A 261 -21.17 7.14 -18.37
N GLU A 262 -20.44 7.74 -17.43
CA GLU A 262 -20.93 8.84 -16.59
C GLU A 262 -21.35 10.04 -17.45
N ARG A 263 -20.58 10.38 -18.49
CA ARG A 263 -20.92 11.44 -19.45
C ARG A 263 -22.17 11.13 -20.27
N ALA A 264 -22.35 9.88 -20.70
CA ALA A 264 -23.55 9.42 -21.40
C ALA A 264 -24.80 9.61 -20.52
N ARG A 265 -24.73 9.23 -19.24
CA ARG A 265 -25.85 9.39 -18.30
C ARG A 265 -26.25 10.84 -18.05
N ARG A 266 -25.32 11.79 -18.21
CA ARG A 266 -25.60 13.23 -18.09
C ARG A 266 -26.18 13.85 -19.37
N GLU A 267 -26.07 13.18 -20.51
CA GLU A 267 -26.60 13.69 -21.78
C GLU A 267 -28.14 13.68 -21.75
N ARG A 268 -28.77 14.86 -21.78
CA ARG A 268 -30.23 15.05 -21.70
C ARG A 268 -30.74 15.62 -23.02
N GLY A 269 -31.92 15.19 -23.46
CA GLY A 269 -32.56 15.73 -24.66
C GLY A 269 -32.10 15.10 -25.98
N ASP A 270 -30.80 14.82 -26.16
CA ASP A 270 -30.29 14.17 -27.38
C ASP A 270 -30.04 12.66 -27.16
N LYS A 271 -30.97 11.84 -27.65
CA LYS A 271 -30.85 10.38 -27.62
C LYS A 271 -29.67 9.88 -28.48
N SER A 272 -29.41 10.50 -29.62
CA SER A 272 -28.33 10.07 -30.52
C SER A 272 -26.97 10.30 -29.87
N ALA A 273 -26.72 11.52 -29.38
CA ALA A 273 -25.48 11.85 -28.68
C ALA A 273 -25.26 10.95 -27.44
N ARG A 274 -26.33 10.66 -26.69
CA ARG A 274 -26.27 9.72 -25.56
C ARG A 274 -25.80 8.33 -26.00
N MET A 275 -26.37 7.79 -27.07
CA MET A 275 -25.99 6.47 -27.59
C MET A 275 -24.55 6.45 -28.11
N ASP A 276 -24.07 7.54 -28.70
CA ASP A 276 -22.67 7.64 -29.14
C ASP A 276 -21.68 7.63 -27.97
N TRP A 277 -22.05 8.26 -26.84
CA TRP A 277 -21.24 8.17 -25.62
C TRP A 277 -21.21 6.75 -25.04
N TYR A 278 -22.33 6.03 -25.06
CA TYR A 278 -22.35 4.62 -24.66
C TYR A 278 -21.47 3.74 -25.55
N ARG A 279 -21.50 3.94 -26.88
CA ARG A 279 -20.61 3.22 -27.81
C ARG A 279 -19.14 3.53 -27.56
N LYS A 280 -18.79 4.79 -27.25
CA LYS A 280 -17.42 5.14 -26.84
C LYS A 280 -17.00 4.44 -25.55
N ALA A 281 -17.90 4.36 -24.56
CA ALA A 281 -17.65 3.65 -23.30
C ALA A 281 -17.44 2.15 -23.55
N GLU A 282 -18.25 1.53 -24.41
CA GLU A 282 -18.08 0.14 -24.85
C GLU A 282 -16.67 -0.12 -25.40
N GLN A 283 -16.21 0.72 -26.35
CA GLN A 283 -14.88 0.60 -26.95
C GLN A 283 -13.75 0.68 -25.93
N ALA A 284 -13.84 1.60 -24.96
CA ALA A 284 -12.85 1.74 -23.91
C ALA A 284 -12.79 0.51 -22.99
N TYR A 285 -13.94 -0.03 -22.59
CA TYR A 285 -13.98 -1.25 -21.79
C TYR A 285 -13.52 -2.49 -22.57
N GLN A 286 -13.85 -2.61 -23.86
CA GLN A 286 -13.33 -3.67 -24.71
C GLN A 286 -11.81 -3.56 -24.88
N GLN A 287 -11.27 -2.35 -24.95
CA GLN A 287 -9.82 -2.13 -24.92
C GLN A 287 -9.20 -2.58 -23.58
N ALA A 288 -9.85 -2.34 -22.44
CA ALA A 288 -9.40 -2.89 -21.17
C ALA A 288 -9.37 -4.43 -21.20
N LEU A 289 -10.45 -5.06 -21.68
CA LEU A 289 -10.56 -6.53 -21.77
C LEU A 289 -9.60 -7.17 -22.77
N ARG A 290 -9.09 -6.42 -23.76
CA ARG A 290 -8.03 -6.92 -24.66
C ARG A 290 -6.71 -7.18 -23.92
N TRP A 291 -6.44 -6.46 -22.84
CA TRP A 291 -5.20 -6.58 -22.05
C TRP A 291 -5.41 -7.35 -20.75
N ASP A 292 -6.61 -7.25 -20.17
CA ASP A 292 -7.01 -7.98 -18.97
C ASP A 292 -8.43 -8.57 -19.19
N PRO A 293 -8.54 -9.79 -19.75
CA PRO A 293 -9.82 -10.44 -20.04
C PRO A 293 -10.69 -10.73 -18.82
N GLU A 294 -10.14 -10.60 -17.60
CA GLU A 294 -10.82 -10.87 -16.33
C GLU A 294 -11.16 -9.56 -15.58
N ASN A 295 -10.97 -8.40 -16.23
CA ASN A 295 -11.11 -7.12 -15.57
C ASN A 295 -12.52 -6.87 -15.03
N LEU A 296 -12.67 -6.92 -13.70
CA LEU A 296 -13.96 -6.77 -13.02
C LEU A 296 -14.68 -5.46 -13.34
N ALA A 297 -13.94 -4.34 -13.36
CA ALA A 297 -14.51 -3.02 -13.62
C ALA A 297 -15.01 -2.91 -15.05
N ALA A 298 -14.30 -3.49 -16.03
CA ALA A 298 -14.71 -3.50 -17.42
C ALA A 298 -15.93 -4.40 -17.67
N HIS A 299 -16.00 -5.61 -17.08
CA HIS A 299 -17.21 -6.44 -17.18
C HIS A 299 -18.43 -5.76 -16.55
N TYR A 300 -18.29 -5.17 -15.36
CA TYR A 300 -19.36 -4.41 -14.74
C TYR A 300 -19.81 -3.23 -15.61
N GLY A 301 -18.85 -2.46 -16.13
CA GLY A 301 -19.10 -1.34 -17.03
C GLY A 301 -19.81 -1.74 -18.33
N LEU A 302 -19.37 -2.82 -18.99
CA LEU A 302 -20.00 -3.35 -20.20
C LEU A 302 -21.41 -3.86 -19.94
N ALA A 303 -21.67 -4.50 -18.80
CA ALA A 303 -23.02 -4.88 -18.42
C ALA A 303 -23.96 -3.67 -18.36
N GLN A 304 -23.51 -2.55 -17.78
CA GLN A 304 -24.29 -1.32 -17.71
C GLN A 304 -24.46 -0.64 -19.08
N VAL A 305 -23.39 -0.62 -19.89
CA VAL A 305 -23.41 -0.03 -21.23
C VAL A 305 -24.35 -0.80 -22.16
N TYR A 306 -24.25 -2.13 -22.22
CA TYR A 306 -25.12 -2.95 -23.05
C TYR A 306 -26.59 -2.88 -22.62
N ALA A 307 -26.86 -2.84 -21.31
CA ALA A 307 -28.22 -2.61 -20.82
C ALA A 307 -28.78 -1.26 -21.30
N ALA A 308 -27.96 -0.21 -21.28
CA ALA A 308 -28.36 1.11 -21.76
C ALA A 308 -28.51 1.20 -23.29
N LEU A 309 -27.78 0.36 -24.04
CA LEU A 309 -27.90 0.22 -25.50
C LEU A 309 -29.05 -0.70 -25.93
N GLY A 310 -29.68 -1.41 -24.99
CA GLY A 310 -30.78 -2.35 -25.27
C GLY A 310 -30.34 -3.78 -25.64
N ASP A 311 -29.05 -4.10 -25.50
CA ASP A 311 -28.50 -5.43 -25.76
C ASP A 311 -28.53 -6.28 -24.47
N ALA A 312 -29.69 -6.89 -24.20
CA ALA A 312 -29.93 -7.65 -22.97
C ALA A 312 -29.04 -8.91 -22.87
N GLU A 313 -28.70 -9.52 -24.01
CA GLU A 313 -27.89 -10.73 -24.08
C GLU A 313 -26.45 -10.44 -23.65
N LYS A 314 -25.79 -9.44 -24.27
CA LYS A 314 -24.44 -9.05 -23.86
C LYS A 314 -24.41 -8.49 -22.45
N ALA A 315 -25.43 -7.75 -22.03
CA ALA A 315 -25.53 -7.29 -20.65
C ALA A 315 -25.56 -8.46 -19.65
N ALA A 316 -26.30 -9.52 -19.95
CA ALA A 316 -26.35 -10.72 -19.11
C ALA A 316 -25.02 -11.50 -19.14
N LEU A 317 -24.38 -11.61 -20.30
CA LEU A 317 -23.05 -12.21 -20.43
C LEU A 317 -22.03 -11.52 -19.53
N HIS A 318 -21.91 -10.19 -19.62
CA HIS A 318 -20.94 -9.44 -18.83
C HIS A 318 -21.27 -9.44 -17.33
N ARG A 319 -22.55 -9.52 -16.94
CA ARG A 319 -22.94 -9.75 -15.54
C ARG A 319 -22.44 -11.11 -15.02
N ARG A 320 -22.62 -12.18 -15.80
CA ARG A 320 -22.11 -13.52 -15.43
C ARG A 320 -20.59 -13.54 -15.34
N LEU A 321 -19.89 -12.89 -16.28
CA LEU A 321 -18.42 -12.81 -16.25
C LEU A 321 -17.93 -11.99 -15.05
N HIS A 322 -18.57 -10.85 -14.74
CA HIS A 322 -18.28 -10.10 -13.52
C HIS A 322 -18.46 -10.95 -12.26
N GLN A 323 -19.56 -11.71 -12.16
CA GLN A 323 -19.78 -12.63 -11.03
C GLN A 323 -18.76 -13.76 -10.98
N ARG A 324 -18.35 -14.32 -12.12
CA ARG A 324 -17.36 -15.39 -12.20
C ARG A 324 -15.99 -14.96 -11.69
N TYR A 325 -15.55 -13.75 -12.04
CA TYR A 325 -14.23 -13.25 -11.66
C TYR A 325 -14.22 -12.55 -10.30
N ARG A 326 -15.39 -12.22 -9.74
CA ARG A 326 -15.47 -11.54 -8.44
C ARG A 326 -15.08 -12.56 -7.36
N PRO A 327 -14.17 -12.21 -6.45
CA PRO A 327 -13.93 -13.02 -5.25
C PRO A 327 -15.22 -13.25 -4.48
N ASP A 328 -15.38 -14.44 -3.88
CA ASP A 328 -16.47 -14.67 -2.95
C ASP A 328 -16.16 -13.92 -1.65
N ASP A 329 -16.73 -12.72 -1.51
CA ASP A 329 -16.43 -11.82 -0.40
C ASP A 329 -16.77 -12.44 0.96
N ASN A 330 -17.83 -13.25 1.05
CA ASN A 330 -18.19 -13.94 2.29
C ASN A 330 -17.16 -15.03 2.63
N ALA A 331 -16.75 -15.83 1.65
CA ALA A 331 -15.69 -16.82 1.89
C ALA A 331 -14.36 -16.14 2.24
N VAL A 332 -14.04 -15.00 1.62
CA VAL A 332 -12.86 -14.18 1.96
C VAL A 332 -12.92 -13.70 3.41
N GLU A 333 -14.04 -13.13 3.83
CA GLU A 333 -14.25 -12.66 5.20
C GLU A 333 -14.10 -13.80 6.22
N GLN A 334 -14.67 -14.97 5.90
CA GLN A 334 -14.54 -16.17 6.74
C GLN A 334 -13.08 -16.62 6.88
N ALA A 335 -12.34 -16.73 5.77
CA ALA A 335 -10.93 -17.12 5.78
C ALA A 335 -10.06 -16.12 6.57
N VAL A 336 -10.29 -14.81 6.39
CA VAL A 336 -9.57 -13.76 7.13
C VAL A 336 -9.91 -13.82 8.62
N ALA A 337 -11.19 -13.96 8.98
CA ALA A 337 -11.61 -14.05 10.38
C ALA A 337 -11.07 -15.30 11.08
N ALA A 338 -11.00 -16.44 10.38
CA ALA A 338 -10.35 -17.66 10.88
C ALA A 338 -8.85 -17.41 11.13
N ALA A 339 -8.13 -16.88 10.13
CA ALA A 339 -6.69 -16.62 10.24
C ALA A 339 -6.34 -15.65 11.39
N ARG A 340 -7.13 -14.59 11.55
CA ARG A 340 -6.93 -13.61 12.63
C ARG A 340 -7.13 -14.22 14.02
N ARG A 341 -8.16 -15.05 14.17
CA ARG A 341 -8.45 -15.77 15.43
C ARG A 341 -7.35 -16.77 15.80
N ASP A 342 -6.87 -17.51 14.80
CA ASP A 342 -5.93 -18.62 15.02
C ASP A 342 -4.48 -18.15 15.17
N ASN A 343 -4.17 -16.94 14.70
CA ASN A 343 -2.83 -16.37 14.77
C ASN A 343 -2.84 -14.89 15.21
N PRO A 344 -2.81 -14.62 16.53
CA PRO A 344 -2.81 -13.26 17.08
C PRO A 344 -1.64 -12.39 16.59
N VAL A 345 -0.50 -13.01 16.27
CA VAL A 345 0.68 -12.31 15.75
C VAL A 345 0.44 -11.83 14.32
N ALA A 346 -0.14 -12.69 13.47
CA ALA A 346 -0.48 -12.33 12.11
C ALA A 346 -1.66 -11.35 12.06
N ASP A 347 -2.61 -11.45 13.00
CA ASP A 347 -3.67 -10.46 13.21
C ASP A 347 -3.09 -9.08 13.53
N HIS A 348 -2.21 -9.02 14.55
CA HIS A 348 -1.49 -7.79 14.88
C HIS A 348 -0.73 -7.22 13.67
N ALA A 349 -0.04 -8.07 12.90
CA ALA A 349 0.66 -7.63 11.70
C ALA A 349 -0.26 -7.12 10.58
N ALA A 350 -1.51 -7.57 10.53
CA ALA A 350 -2.49 -7.14 9.53
C ALA A 350 -3.13 -5.76 9.84
N GLU A 351 -3.01 -5.30 11.09
CA GLU A 351 -3.52 -4.01 11.55
C GLU A 351 -2.83 -2.84 10.83
N ALA A 352 -3.62 -1.83 10.43
CA ALA A 352 -3.12 -0.72 9.64
C ALA A 352 -2.07 0.14 10.37
N ASN A 353 -2.17 0.21 11.70
CA ASN A 353 -1.27 0.98 12.58
C ASN A 353 -0.63 0.08 13.64
N ALA A 354 -0.26 -1.15 13.26
CA ALA A 354 0.43 -2.08 14.15
C ALA A 354 1.66 -1.42 14.80
N VAL A 355 1.75 -1.52 16.13
CA VAL A 355 2.87 -0.98 16.91
C VAL A 355 3.65 -2.14 17.51
N TYR A 356 4.88 -2.33 17.02
CA TYR A 356 5.75 -3.43 17.40
C TYR A 356 6.52 -3.07 18.66
N ARG A 357 6.25 -3.78 19.76
CA ARG A 357 6.98 -3.57 21.02
C ARG A 357 8.35 -4.22 20.94
N LEU A 358 9.41 -3.44 21.18
CA LEU A 358 10.74 -3.98 21.37
C LEU A 358 10.82 -4.68 22.72
N ARG A 359 11.44 -5.86 22.75
CA ARG A 359 11.64 -6.64 23.98
C ARG A 359 13.02 -6.35 24.55
N PRO A 360 13.23 -6.42 25.88
CA PRO A 360 14.56 -6.34 26.45
C PRO A 360 15.50 -7.28 25.71
N ALA A 361 16.65 -6.75 25.27
CA ALA A 361 17.60 -7.56 24.52
C ALA A 361 18.01 -8.74 25.39
N SER A 362 17.99 -9.94 24.82
CA SER A 362 18.49 -11.13 25.52
C SER A 362 19.99 -10.96 25.72
N VAL A 363 20.38 -10.41 26.88
CA VAL A 363 21.78 -10.38 27.29
C VAL A 363 22.20 -11.85 27.32
N GLY A 364 23.17 -12.22 26.48
CA GLY A 364 23.59 -13.61 26.31
C GLY A 364 23.69 -14.34 27.64
N GLY A 365 22.88 -15.39 27.80
CA GLY A 365 22.94 -16.32 28.94
C GLY A 365 22.73 -15.69 30.31
N GLY A 366 21.46 -15.45 30.69
CA GLY A 366 21.12 -15.20 32.08
C GLY A 366 19.69 -14.70 32.23
N LEU A 367 18.81 -15.57 32.71
CA LEU A 367 17.52 -15.17 33.27
C LEU A 367 17.73 -14.05 34.29
N LEU A 368 17.32 -12.83 33.96
CA LEU A 368 16.81 -11.94 34.99
C LEU A 368 15.35 -12.31 35.15
N ALA A 369 15.09 -13.17 36.14
CA ALA A 369 13.77 -13.45 36.63
C ALA A 369 13.14 -12.12 37.08
N GLU A 370 12.17 -11.63 36.33
CA GLU A 370 11.19 -10.70 36.88
C GLU A 370 10.36 -11.49 37.89
N THR A 371 10.61 -11.24 39.17
CA THR A 371 9.71 -11.64 40.24
C THR A 371 8.38 -10.93 40.04
N GLU A 372 7.38 -11.65 39.55
CA GLU A 372 5.98 -11.26 39.66
C GLU A 372 5.62 -11.17 41.15
N SER A 373 5.63 -9.95 41.67
CA SER A 373 4.99 -9.63 42.95
C SER A 373 3.47 -9.64 42.73
N THR A 374 2.86 -10.81 42.87
CA THR A 374 1.43 -10.95 43.15
C THR A 374 1.09 -10.17 44.42
N ASN A 375 0.57 -8.96 44.28
CA ASN A 375 -0.13 -8.29 45.38
C ASN A 375 -1.50 -8.97 45.55
N ALA A 376 -1.51 -10.01 46.39
CA ALA A 376 -2.72 -10.49 47.02
C ALA A 376 -3.25 -9.37 47.93
N ILE A 377 -4.46 -8.92 47.64
CA ILE A 377 -5.25 -8.05 48.50
C ILE A 377 -5.70 -8.94 49.67
N GLU A 378 -5.03 -8.82 50.81
CA GLU A 378 -5.52 -9.34 52.08
C GLU A 378 -6.54 -8.37 52.67
N GLN A 379 -7.76 -8.86 52.82
CA GLN A 379 -8.82 -8.22 53.55
C GLN A 379 -8.66 -8.46 55.06
N GLN A 380 -8.95 -7.40 55.83
CA GLN A 380 -9.59 -7.38 57.15
C GLN A 380 -8.71 -7.55 58.42
N PRO A 381 -9.17 -7.05 59.59
CA PRO A 381 -10.53 -6.59 59.95
C PRO A 381 -10.76 -5.08 60.01
#